data_AF-A0A8S0SEQ8-F1
#
_entry.id   AF-A0A8S0SEQ8-F1
#
_cell.length_a   1.000
_cell.length_b   1.000
_cell.length_c   1.000
_cell.angle_alpha   90.00
_cell.angle_beta   90.00
_cell.angle_gamma   90.00
#
_symmetry.space_group_name_H-M   'P 1'
#
loop_
_entity.id
_entity.type
_entity.pdbx_description
1 polymer ?
#
loop_
_entity_poly.entity_id
_entity_poly.type
_entity_poly.pdbx_seq_one_letter_code
_entity_poly.pdbx_strand_id
1 'polypeptide(L)'
;MVDPAGIANWSVTHVDWSERKWHPKSYQAQDVTYELIRNITSITDSVHVTSDEKMEIQIRPCLWNGNQRPCYLFARKFLPETIDKLMLLYPNYTSSN
;
A
#
# COMPACT_ATOMS: atom_id res chain seq x y z
N MET A 1 -8.73 9.69 -13.84
CA MET A 1 -8.28 9.06 -15.10
C MET A 1 -6.76 8.99 -15.01
N VAL A 2 -6.18 7.78 -14.91
CA VAL A 2 -4.73 7.59 -14.72
C VAL A 2 -4.02 7.91 -16.03
N ASP A 3 -3.01 8.76 -15.94
CA ASP A 3 -2.16 9.21 -17.05
C ASP A 3 -1.40 8.01 -17.67
N PRO A 4 -1.47 7.76 -18.99
CA PRO A 4 -0.74 6.69 -19.66
C PRO A 4 0.78 6.90 -19.71
N ALA A 5 1.30 8.12 -19.47
CA ALA A 5 2.72 8.34 -19.18
C ALA A 5 3.10 7.90 -17.75
N GLY A 6 2.08 7.61 -16.95
CA GLY A 6 2.16 7.13 -15.60
C GLY A 6 2.28 5.60 -15.50
N ILE A 7 3.37 5.03 -16.00
CA ILE A 7 3.67 3.60 -15.81
C ILE A 7 4.72 3.45 -14.69
N ALA A 8 4.38 2.72 -13.63
CA ALA A 8 5.32 2.34 -12.57
C ALA A 8 5.96 0.98 -12.90
N ASN A 9 7.25 0.80 -12.56
CA ASN A 9 7.93 -0.50 -12.70
C ASN A 9 7.82 -1.36 -11.42
N TRP A 10 6.94 -0.96 -10.48
CA TRP A 10 6.62 -1.67 -9.25
C TRP A 10 5.09 -1.81 -9.11
N SER A 11 4.65 -2.69 -8.21
CA SER A 11 3.23 -2.83 -7.88
C SER A 11 2.72 -1.59 -7.15
N VAL A 12 1.69 -0.95 -7.71
CA VAL A 12 0.98 0.17 -7.06
C VAL A 12 -0.08 -0.29 -6.05
N THR A 13 -0.15 -1.59 -5.76
CA THR A 13 -1.03 -2.16 -4.72
C THR A 13 -0.24 -2.54 -3.49
N HIS A 14 -0.56 -1.93 -2.35
CA HIS A 14 -0.03 -2.30 -1.05
C HIS A 14 -0.60 -3.66 -0.60
N VAL A 15 0.30 -4.53 -0.17
CA VAL A 15 0.00 -5.83 0.42
C VAL A 15 0.91 -6.01 1.63
N ASP A 16 0.31 -6.22 2.80
CA ASP A 16 1.07 -6.34 4.04
C ASP A 16 1.57 -7.78 4.25
N TRP A 17 2.87 -7.96 4.13
CA TRP A 17 3.56 -9.24 4.37
C TRP A 17 4.33 -9.27 5.69
N SER A 18 4.09 -8.30 6.59
CA SER A 18 4.79 -8.20 7.88
C SER A 18 4.69 -9.46 8.73
N GLU A 19 3.57 -10.20 8.62
CA GLU A 19 3.36 -11.46 9.34
C GLU A 19 4.19 -12.65 8.81
N ARG A 20 4.78 -12.54 7.61
CA ARG A 20 5.57 -13.60 6.95
C ARG A 20 4.90 -14.98 6.89
N LYS A 21 3.56 -15.00 6.87
CA LYS A 21 2.75 -16.21 6.71
C LYS A 21 2.61 -16.57 5.23
N TRP A 22 2.00 -17.72 4.96
CA TRP A 22 1.68 -18.19 3.61
C TRP A 22 0.72 -17.25 2.85
N HIS A 23 0.00 -16.40 3.58
CA HIS A 23 -0.86 -15.36 3.03
C HIS A 23 -0.57 -14.02 3.70
N PRO A 24 -0.82 -12.89 3.01
CA PRO A 24 -0.57 -11.57 3.60
C PRO A 24 -1.49 -11.29 4.78
N LYS A 25 -1.29 -10.22 5.54
CA LYS A 25 -2.18 -9.85 6.64
C LYS A 25 -3.57 -9.48 6.10
N SER A 26 -4.62 -9.94 6.78
CA SER A 26 -5.98 -9.44 6.57
C SER A 26 -6.26 -8.28 7.53
N TYR A 27 -6.81 -7.19 7.02
CA TYR A 27 -7.31 -6.09 7.84
C TYR A 27 -8.76 -6.36 8.23
N GLN A 28 -9.01 -6.40 9.54
CA GLN A 28 -10.34 -6.40 10.13
C GLN A 28 -10.82 -4.95 10.30
N ALA A 29 -12.11 -4.77 10.62
CA ALA A 29 -12.67 -3.45 10.87
C ALA A 29 -11.88 -2.67 11.94
N GLN A 30 -11.38 -3.31 13.00
CA GLN A 30 -10.59 -2.64 14.03
C GLN A 30 -9.24 -2.11 13.56
N ASP A 31 -8.65 -2.73 12.52
CA ASP A 31 -7.36 -2.32 11.97
C ASP A 31 -7.50 -1.07 11.10
N VAL A 32 -8.69 -0.81 10.55
CA VAL A 32 -8.96 0.33 9.68
C VAL A 32 -9.09 1.60 10.50
N THR A 33 -7.96 2.30 10.62
CA THR A 33 -7.82 3.59 11.31
C THR A 33 -7.26 4.66 10.38
N TYR A 34 -7.41 5.93 10.76
CA TYR A 34 -6.76 7.04 10.04
C TYR A 34 -5.24 6.87 9.99
N GLU A 35 -4.65 6.38 11.09
CA GLU A 35 -3.21 6.10 11.17
C GLU A 35 -2.79 5.02 10.18
N LEU A 36 -3.56 3.93 10.03
CA LEU A 36 -3.27 2.90 9.03
C LEU A 36 -3.22 3.49 7.62
N ILE A 37 -4.25 4.28 7.25
CA ILE A 37 -4.32 4.91 5.92
C ILE A 37 -3.13 5.84 5.72
N ARG A 38 -2.84 6.70 6.71
CA ARG A 38 -1.70 7.61 6.69
C ARG A 38 -0.38 6.87 6.51
N ASN A 39 -0.17 5.78 7.25
CA ASN A 39 1.04 4.97 7.18
C ASN A 39 1.22 4.30 5.83
N ILE A 40 0.15 3.78 5.21
CA ILE A 40 0.24 3.18 3.86
C ILE A 40 0.56 4.25 2.82
N THR A 41 -0.07 5.43 2.92
CA THR A 41 0.12 6.52 1.96
C THR A 41 1.47 7.24 2.07
N SER A 42 2.12 7.18 3.25
CA SER A 42 3.43 7.77 3.47
C SER A 42 4.58 6.87 3.01
N ILE A 43 4.30 5.66 2.53
CA ILE A 43 5.34 4.76 2.02
C ILE A 43 5.91 5.33 0.72
N THR A 44 7.23 5.53 0.74
CA THR A 44 8.01 6.10 -0.37
C THR A 44 8.99 5.10 -0.98
N ASP A 45 9.16 3.93 -0.36
CA ASP A 45 9.95 2.82 -0.87
C ASP A 45 9.11 1.56 -1.04
N SER A 46 9.28 0.89 -2.18
CA SER A 46 8.73 -0.44 -2.43
C SER A 46 9.73 -1.50 -1.97
N VAL A 47 9.26 -2.42 -1.13
CA VAL A 47 10.08 -3.52 -0.59
C VAL A 47 9.61 -4.83 -1.21
N HIS A 48 10.53 -5.52 -1.87
CA HIS A 48 10.30 -6.85 -2.41
C HIS A 48 11.24 -7.84 -1.72
N VAL A 49 10.67 -8.90 -1.17
CA VAL A 49 11.43 -9.97 -0.52
C VAL A 49 11.28 -11.23 -1.36
N THR A 50 12.39 -11.84 -1.76
CA THR A 50 12.36 -13.08 -2.55
C THR A 50 11.98 -14.26 -1.65
N SER A 51 11.37 -15.29 -2.25
CA SER A 51 10.96 -16.51 -1.56
C SER A 51 12.09 -17.53 -1.37
N ASP A 52 13.29 -17.24 -1.87
CA ASP A 52 14.44 -18.14 -1.82
C ASP A 52 14.99 -18.27 -0.38
N GLU A 53 15.73 -19.35 -0.11
CA GLU A 53 16.32 -19.61 1.22
C GLU A 53 17.17 -18.45 1.74
N LYS A 54 17.78 -17.66 0.84
CA LYS A 54 18.62 -16.51 1.18
C LYS A 54 17.83 -15.23 1.50
N MET A 55 16.51 -15.20 1.26
CA MET A 55 15.60 -14.07 1.50
C MET A 55 16.21 -12.71 1.12
N GLU A 56 16.40 -12.47 -0.18
CA GLU A 56 16.95 -11.20 -0.64
C GLU A 56 15.90 -10.09 -0.55
N ILE A 57 16.29 -8.96 0.07
CA ILE A 57 15.43 -7.78 0.22
C ILE A 57 15.86 -6.75 -0.82
N GLN A 58 14.98 -6.46 -1.77
CA GLN A 58 15.13 -5.39 -2.74
C GLN A 58 14.28 -4.20 -2.29
N ILE A 59 14.93 -3.05 -2.07
CA ILE A 59 14.26 -1.80 -1.74
C ILE A 59 14.42 -0.86 -2.93
N ARG A 60 13.31 -0.33 -3.44
CA ARG A 60 13.32 0.60 -4.57
C ARG A 60 12.50 1.85 -4.23
N PRO A 61 13.08 3.06 -4.34
CA PRO A 61 12.33 4.28 -4.12
C PRO A 61 11.27 4.46 -5.21
N CYS A 62 10.08 4.89 -4.83
CA CYS A 62 8.94 5.09 -5.72
C CYS A 62 9.08 6.45 -6.42
N LEU A 63 9.88 6.44 -7.50
CA LEU A 63 10.18 7.61 -8.31
C LEU A 63 9.52 7.51 -9.66
N TRP A 64 8.79 8.56 -10.05
CA TRP A 64 8.24 8.69 -11.38
C TRP A 64 8.95 9.79 -12.16
N ASN A 65 9.66 9.42 -13.21
CA ASN A 65 10.49 10.35 -13.99
C ASN A 65 11.41 11.20 -13.10
N GLY A 66 11.99 10.60 -12.06
CA GLY A 66 12.87 11.26 -11.09
C GLY A 66 12.16 12.01 -9.93
N ASN A 67 10.83 12.15 -9.97
CA ASN A 67 10.07 12.81 -8.90
C ASN A 67 9.47 11.80 -7.94
N GLN A 68 9.50 12.12 -6.65
CA GLN A 68 8.91 11.26 -5.62
C GLN A 68 7.38 11.21 -5.74
N ARG A 69 6.83 10.00 -5.72
CA ARG A 69 5.39 9.75 -5.76
C ARG A 69 5.01 8.75 -4.67
N PRO A 70 3.74 8.72 -4.23
CA PRO A 70 3.25 7.65 -3.35
C PRO A 70 3.48 6.29 -4.00
N CYS A 71 4.00 5.32 -3.23
CA CYS A 71 4.25 3.98 -3.77
C CYS A 71 2.98 3.25 -4.17
N TYR A 72 1.91 3.45 -3.39
CA TYR A 72 0.69 2.65 -3.48
C TYR A 72 -0.51 3.55 -3.70
N LEU A 73 -1.32 3.17 -4.70
CA LEU A 73 -2.61 3.79 -5.02
C LEU A 73 -3.77 2.95 -4.51
N PHE A 74 -3.54 1.65 -4.38
CA PHE A 74 -4.51 0.67 -3.90
C PHE A 74 -3.93 -0.08 -2.71
N ALA A 75 -4.80 -0.65 -1.89
CA ALA A 75 -4.43 -1.59 -0.85
C ALA A 75 -5.46 -2.73 -0.86
N ARG A 76 -5.03 -3.96 -0.55
CA ARG A 76 -5.90 -5.14 -0.57
C ARG A 76 -5.83 -5.93 0.71
N LYS A 77 -6.70 -6.95 0.76
CA LYS A 77 -6.91 -7.88 1.88
C LYS A 77 -7.59 -7.24 3.09
N PHE A 78 -8.47 -6.28 2.81
CA PHE A 78 -9.49 -5.84 3.74
C PHE A 78 -10.65 -6.84 3.72
N LEU A 79 -11.11 -7.24 4.90
CA LEU A 79 -12.27 -8.13 5.03
C LEU A 79 -13.58 -7.36 4.74
N PRO A 80 -14.67 -8.05 4.37
CA PRO A 80 -15.91 -7.38 3.96
C PRO A 80 -16.46 -6.36 4.97
N GLU A 81 -16.32 -6.63 6.28
CA GLU A 81 -16.77 -5.76 7.37
C GLU A 81 -16.02 -4.42 7.49
N THR A 82 -14.94 -4.23 6.72
CA THR A 82 -14.16 -2.99 6.74
C THR A 82 -14.79 -1.86 5.91
N ILE A 83 -15.74 -2.19 5.03
CA ILE A 83 -16.22 -1.28 3.98
C ILE A 83 -16.75 0.05 4.55
N ASP A 84 -17.56 0.00 5.60
CA ASP A 84 -18.17 1.19 6.19
C ASP A 84 -17.12 2.14 6.76
N LYS A 85 -16.09 1.60 7.43
CA LYS A 85 -14.99 2.40 7.97
C LYS A 85 -14.12 3.00 6.88
N LEU A 86 -13.84 2.24 5.81
CA LEU A 86 -13.08 2.75 4.67
C LEU A 86 -13.82 3.90 3.98
N MET A 87 -15.13 3.77 3.78
CA MET A 87 -15.97 4.81 3.19
C MET A 87 -16.03 6.08 4.04
N LEU A 88 -15.98 5.96 5.37
CA LEU A 88 -15.94 7.12 6.29
C LEU A 88 -14.59 7.84 6.31
N LEU A 89 -13.48 7.10 6.24
CA LEU A 89 -12.14 7.66 6.40
C LEU A 89 -11.57 8.24 5.09
N TYR A 90 -11.86 7.62 3.95
CA TYR A 90 -11.24 7.99 2.67
C TYR A 90 -11.55 9.42 2.18
N PRO A 91 -12.79 9.95 2.31
CA PRO A 91 -13.10 11.32 1.90
C PRO A 91 -12.36 12.38 2.73
N ASN A 92 -12.21 12.14 4.04
CA ASN A 92 -11.53 13.07 4.95
C ASN A 92 -10.03 13.12 4.69
N TYR A 93 -9.43 11.98 4.34
CA TYR A 93 -8.01 11.92 4.02
C TYR A 93 -7.70 12.56 2.66
N THR A 94 -8.53 12.34 1.64
CA THR A 94 -8.31 12.93 0.30
C THR A 94 -8.62 14.42 0.24
N SER A 95 -9.48 14.95 1.11
CA SER A 95 -9.79 16.39 1.18
C SER A 95 -8.71 17.21 1.88
N SER A 96 -7.76 16.58 2.59
CA SER A 96 -6.71 17.25 3.37
C SER A 96 -5.32 17.19 2.73
N ASN A 97 -5.21 16.61 1.53
CA ASN A 97 -3.99 16.52 0.71
C ASN A 97 -4.10 17.34 -0.57
#